data_AF-A0A373FHU0-F1
#
_entry.id   AF-A0A373FHU0-F1
#
_cell.length_a   1.000
_cell.length_b   1.000
_cell.length_c   1.000
_cell.angle_alpha   90.00
_cell.angle_beta   90.00
_cell.angle_gamma   90.00
#
_symmetry.space_group_name_H-M   'P 1'
#
loop_
_entity.id
_entity.type
_entity.pdbx_description
1 polymer ?
#
loop_
_entity_poly.entity_id
_entity_poly.type
_entity_poly.pdbx_seq_one_letter_code
_entity_poly.pdbx_strand_id
1 'polypeptide(L)'
;MATASAWAQSVALTGVLGSKALLVVNGGPPKALAVNETHQGVRLLQLAGESAVVEIKGERQSLRLGEAPVSVGSRGGAGGGSRSNTLVLIADSRGHFIDRGFINGKTMQYMVDTGASTISMGRADAERLGLPYQQGTPVMMRTANGTAQGWRVKLDSVRLGDIEVYGLEAVVGPESMPYVLLGNNFLAQFQMTRKGNQMVLEKH
;
A
#
# COMPACT_ATOMS: atom_id res chain seq x y z
N MET A 1 -22.16 34.00 -6.20
CA MET A 1 -20.74 34.07 -5.77
C MET A 1 -20.11 32.72 -6.08
N ALA A 2 -19.08 32.70 -6.93
CA ALA A 2 -18.43 31.47 -7.38
C ALA A 2 -17.50 30.91 -6.30
N THR A 3 -17.71 29.66 -5.90
CA THR A 3 -16.79 28.92 -5.03
C THR A 3 -15.67 28.35 -5.89
N ALA A 4 -14.47 28.89 -5.75
CA ALA A 4 -13.29 28.37 -6.43
C ALA A 4 -12.97 26.97 -5.89
N SER A 5 -12.98 25.98 -6.78
CA SER A 5 -12.52 24.63 -6.50
C SER A 5 -11.03 24.69 -6.15
N ALA A 6 -10.67 24.36 -4.92
CA ALA A 6 -9.28 24.26 -4.49
C ALA A 6 -8.68 22.99 -5.11
N TRP A 7 -8.14 23.11 -6.33
CA TRP A 7 -7.40 22.01 -6.94
C TRP A 7 -6.17 21.67 -6.09
N ALA A 8 -6.09 20.40 -5.69
CA ALA A 8 -4.95 19.85 -4.99
C ALA A 8 -3.73 19.96 -5.91
N GLN A 9 -2.66 20.56 -5.39
CA GLN A 9 -1.45 20.74 -6.17
C GLN A 9 -0.63 19.45 -6.12
N SER A 10 -0.40 18.80 -7.26
CA SER A 10 0.36 17.54 -7.32
C SER A 10 1.82 17.81 -7.66
N VAL A 11 2.75 17.17 -6.95
CA VAL A 11 4.19 17.30 -7.21
C VAL A 11 4.84 15.92 -7.22
N ALA A 12 5.60 15.64 -8.27
CA ALA A 12 6.37 14.41 -8.41
C ALA A 12 7.84 14.69 -8.75
N LEU A 13 8.75 13.91 -8.18
CA LEU A 13 10.15 13.88 -8.54
C LEU A 13 10.35 12.88 -9.69
N THR A 14 10.64 13.38 -10.88
CA THR A 14 10.79 12.55 -12.09
C THR A 14 12.25 12.25 -12.44
N GLY A 15 13.20 12.93 -11.81
CA GLY A 15 14.62 12.71 -12.06
C GLY A 15 15.52 13.66 -11.30
N VAL A 16 16.82 13.42 -11.39
CA VAL A 16 17.85 14.30 -10.82
C VAL A 16 18.89 14.58 -11.91
N LEU A 17 19.19 15.86 -12.13
CA LEU A 17 20.15 16.33 -13.11
C LEU A 17 21.29 17.05 -12.39
N GLY A 18 22.35 16.31 -12.05
CA GLY A 18 23.47 16.82 -11.25
C GLY A 18 23.00 17.25 -9.86
N SER A 19 23.05 18.55 -9.57
CA SER A 19 22.58 19.15 -8.31
C SER A 19 21.15 19.69 -8.35
N LYS A 20 20.40 19.43 -9.44
CA LYS A 20 19.03 19.91 -9.62
C LYS A 20 18.02 18.77 -9.63
N ALA A 21 16.87 18.98 -9.00
CA ALA A 21 15.74 18.06 -9.04
C ALA A 21 14.85 18.34 -10.27
N LEU A 22 14.45 17.32 -11.02
CA LEU A 22 13.43 17.42 -12.06
C LEU A 22 12.07 17.17 -11.43
N LEU A 23 11.28 18.23 -11.31
CA LEU A 23 9.97 18.20 -10.66
C LEU A 23 8.86 18.41 -11.67
N VAL A 24 7.82 17.59 -11.60
CA VAL A 24 6.57 17.77 -12.34
C VAL A 24 5.53 18.30 -11.37
N VAL A 25 4.99 19.48 -11.65
CA VAL A 25 3.95 20.14 -10.86
C VAL A 25 2.66 20.12 -11.67
N ASN A 26 1.56 19.65 -11.08
CA ASN A 26 0.22 19.57 -11.69
C ASN A 26 0.19 18.82 -13.05
N GLY A 27 1.08 17.84 -13.24
CA GLY A 27 1.20 17.12 -14.51
C GLY A 27 1.81 17.92 -15.67
N GLY A 28 2.39 19.10 -15.38
CA GLY A 28 3.09 19.91 -16.37
C GLY A 28 4.45 19.33 -16.81
N PRO A 29 5.17 20.03 -17.71
CA PRO A 29 6.49 19.59 -18.15
C PRO A 29 7.49 19.56 -16.97
N PRO A 30 8.41 18.58 -16.91
CA PRO A 30 9.44 18.51 -15.86
C PRO A 30 10.29 19.79 -15.83
N LYS A 31 10.41 20.40 -14.66
CA LYS A 31 11.23 21.59 -14.45
C LYS A 31 12.41 21.25 -13.54
N ALA A 32 13.62 21.61 -13.97
CA ALA A 32 14.80 21.52 -13.13
C ALA A 32 14.81 22.64 -12.09
N LEU A 33 14.85 22.28 -10.82
CA LEU A 33 14.94 23.19 -9.67
C LEU A 33 16.22 22.93 -8.88
N ALA A 34 16.98 23.98 -8.58
CA ALA A 34 18.11 23.93 -7.65
C ALA A 34 17.64 24.13 -6.19
N VAL A 35 18.49 23.76 -5.22
CA VAL A 35 18.21 24.00 -3.80
C VAL A 35 18.02 25.51 -3.56
N ASN A 36 16.96 25.87 -2.83
CA ASN A 36 16.42 27.22 -2.61
C ASN A 36 15.69 27.87 -3.79
N GLU A 37 15.54 27.19 -4.93
CA GLU A 37 14.78 27.68 -6.09
C GLU A 37 13.30 27.33 -5.95
N THR A 38 12.40 28.19 -6.46
CA THR A 38 10.94 28.03 -6.36
C THR A 38 10.29 28.05 -7.74
N HIS A 39 9.38 27.10 -8.00
CA HIS A 39 8.57 27.06 -9.21
C HIS A 39 7.12 26.65 -8.91
N GLN A 40 6.15 27.41 -9.42
CA GLN A 40 4.71 27.17 -9.22
C GLN A 40 4.30 26.95 -7.75
N GLY A 41 4.94 27.64 -6.80
CA GLY A 41 4.66 27.50 -5.37
C GLY A 41 5.29 26.28 -4.68
N VAL A 42 6.19 25.57 -5.39
CA VAL A 42 7.04 24.48 -4.87
C VAL A 42 8.47 25.00 -4.76
N ARG A 43 9.04 25.02 -3.57
CA ARG A 43 10.45 25.41 -3.31
C ARG A 43 11.28 24.19 -2.96
N LEU A 44 12.39 23.94 -3.63
CA LEU A 44 13.28 22.85 -3.26
C LEU A 44 14.12 23.26 -2.04
N LEU A 45 13.98 22.55 -0.91
CA LEU A 45 14.74 22.81 0.30
C LEU A 45 16.01 21.97 0.38
N GLN A 46 15.93 20.72 -0.07
CA GLN A 46 17.06 19.79 0.00
C GLN A 46 16.95 18.75 -1.10
N LEU A 47 18.10 18.32 -1.62
CA LEU A 47 18.23 17.22 -2.56
C LEU A 47 19.26 16.23 -2.01
N ALA A 48 18.87 14.98 -1.85
CA ALA A 48 19.68 13.90 -1.28
C ALA A 48 19.55 12.65 -2.14
N GLY A 49 20.45 12.49 -3.12
CA GLY A 49 20.46 11.35 -4.03
C GLY A 49 19.14 11.23 -4.81
N GLU A 50 18.36 10.20 -4.49
CA GLU A 50 17.06 9.89 -5.08
C GLU A 50 15.86 10.50 -4.33
N SER A 51 16.10 11.30 -3.29
CA SER A 51 15.06 11.95 -2.48
C SER A 51 15.21 13.48 -2.51
N ALA A 52 14.10 14.20 -2.54
CA ALA A 52 14.05 15.66 -2.52
C ALA A 52 13.06 16.13 -1.46
N VAL A 53 13.46 17.10 -0.63
CA VAL A 53 12.55 17.79 0.29
C VAL A 53 12.13 19.08 -0.37
N VAL A 54 10.83 19.24 -0.59
CA VAL A 54 10.23 20.44 -1.17
C VAL A 54 9.31 21.11 -0.16
N GLU A 55 9.11 22.40 -0.30
CA GLU A 55 8.13 23.18 0.45
C GLU A 55 7.03 23.61 -0.50
N ILE A 56 5.78 23.28 -0.16
CA ILE A 56 4.62 23.56 -0.99
C ILE A 56 3.61 24.29 -0.10
N LYS A 57 3.26 25.54 -0.45
CA LYS A 57 2.37 26.40 0.36
C LYS A 57 2.78 26.52 1.85
N GLY A 58 4.09 26.43 2.14
CA GLY A 58 4.64 26.52 3.50
C GLY A 58 4.77 25.19 4.25
N GLU A 59 4.31 24.07 3.68
CA GLU A 59 4.49 22.73 4.25
C GLU A 59 5.66 22.00 3.61
N ARG A 60 6.51 21.36 4.43
CA ARG A 60 7.62 20.53 3.95
C ARG A 60 7.13 19.13 3.58
N GLN A 61 7.42 18.71 2.36
CA GLN A 61 7.04 17.43 1.79
C GLN A 61 8.29 16.71 1.28
N SER A 62 8.42 15.42 1.57
CA SER A 62 9.51 14.58 1.05
C SER A 62 9.02 13.84 -0.18
N LEU A 63 9.76 13.93 -1.28
CA LEU A 63 9.51 13.24 -2.55
C LEU A 63 10.62 12.23 -2.76
N ARG A 64 10.30 10.98 -3.11
CA ARG A 64 11.29 10.07 -3.70
C ARG A 64 11.08 9.89 -5.20
N LEU A 65 12.18 9.60 -5.88
CA LEU A 65 12.19 9.31 -7.30
C LEU A 65 11.34 8.05 -7.56
N GLY A 66 10.29 8.17 -8.37
CA GLY A 66 9.39 7.07 -8.71
C GLY A 66 8.19 6.86 -7.77
N GLU A 67 8.01 7.70 -6.73
CA GLU A 67 6.79 7.71 -5.92
C GLU A 67 5.65 8.48 -6.62
N ALA A 68 4.41 8.08 -6.35
CA ALA A 68 3.22 8.75 -6.89
C ALA A 68 3.15 10.23 -6.42
N PRO A 69 2.55 11.13 -7.22
CA PRO A 69 2.55 12.57 -6.92
C PRO A 69 1.93 12.86 -5.55
N VAL A 70 2.65 13.60 -4.69
CA VAL A 70 2.09 14.08 -3.41
C VAL A 70 1.10 15.21 -3.72
N SER A 71 -0.13 15.10 -3.21
CA SER A 71 -1.18 16.11 -3.40
C SER A 71 -1.25 17.03 -2.19
N VAL A 72 -0.96 18.31 -2.38
CA VAL A 72 -0.97 19.32 -1.33
C VAL A 72 -2.32 20.02 -1.30
N GLY A 73 -3.16 19.56 -0.37
CA GLY A 73 -4.54 20.05 -0.17
C GLY A 73 -5.20 19.73 1.18
N SER A 74 -4.61 18.90 2.04
CA SER A 74 -5.14 18.65 3.38
C SER A 74 -4.18 19.18 4.44
N ARG A 75 -4.65 20.19 5.18
CA ARG A 75 -3.97 20.83 6.31
C ARG A 75 -3.28 19.80 7.20
N GLY A 76 -1.99 20.02 7.46
CA GLY A 76 -1.17 19.19 8.32
C GLY A 76 -1.66 19.07 9.77
N GLY A 77 -1.39 17.89 10.33
CA GLY A 77 -1.37 17.60 11.75
C GLY A 77 -0.52 16.34 11.97
N ALA A 78 0.54 16.47 12.76
CA ALA A 78 1.25 15.32 13.30
C ALA A 78 0.23 14.32 13.88
N GLY A 79 0.19 13.10 13.34
CA GLY A 79 -0.70 12.04 13.83
C GLY A 79 -2.01 11.79 13.06
N GLY A 80 -2.17 12.27 11.82
CA GLY A 80 -3.37 12.00 11.03
C GLY A 80 -3.12 11.98 9.54
N GLY A 81 -2.46 10.93 9.04
CA GLY A 81 -2.41 10.68 7.60
C GLY A 81 -3.83 10.58 7.07
N SER A 82 -4.15 11.37 6.04
CA SER A 82 -5.36 11.18 5.24
C SER A 82 -5.37 9.73 4.81
N ARG A 83 -6.15 8.88 5.48
CA ARG A 83 -6.25 7.45 5.16
C ARG A 83 -6.72 7.40 3.71
N SER A 84 -5.81 7.16 2.78
CA SER A 84 -6.21 6.86 1.42
C SER A 84 -7.03 5.58 1.52
N ASN A 85 -8.32 5.67 1.24
CA ASN A 85 -9.18 4.49 1.20
C ASN A 85 -8.93 3.66 -0.08
N THR A 86 -7.91 4.04 -0.85
CA THR A 86 -7.54 3.43 -2.13
C THR A 86 -6.13 2.87 -2.07
N LEU A 87 -5.99 1.61 -2.49
CA LEU A 87 -4.74 0.90 -2.70
C LEU A 87 -4.59 0.56 -4.18
N VAL A 88 -3.44 0.86 -4.77
CA VAL A 88 -3.13 0.55 -6.17
C VAL A 88 -2.04 -0.50 -6.22
N LEU A 89 -2.31 -1.62 -6.89
CA LEU A 89 -1.40 -2.74 -7.05
C LEU A 89 -1.06 -2.91 -8.53
N ILE A 90 0.21 -3.20 -8.81
CA ILE A 90 0.69 -3.54 -10.15
C ILE A 90 1.04 -5.02 -10.17
N ALA A 91 0.56 -5.72 -11.20
CA ALA A 91 0.84 -7.13 -11.36
C ALA A 91 2.33 -7.38 -11.66
N ASP A 92 2.86 -8.49 -11.14
CA ASP A 92 4.19 -8.98 -11.49
C ASP A 92 4.25 -9.50 -12.94
N SER A 93 5.43 -9.98 -13.36
CA SER A 93 5.63 -10.54 -14.70
C SER A 93 4.75 -11.76 -15.01
N ARG A 94 4.18 -12.40 -13.98
CA ARG A 94 3.30 -13.57 -14.07
C ARG A 94 1.81 -13.19 -13.97
N GLY A 95 1.50 -11.90 -13.79
CA GLY A 95 0.14 -11.40 -13.66
C GLY A 95 -0.44 -11.46 -12.24
N HIS A 96 0.37 -11.76 -11.22
CA HIS A 96 -0.07 -11.80 -9.82
C HIS A 96 0.06 -10.43 -9.17
N PHE A 97 -0.91 -10.07 -8.33
CA PHE A 97 -0.87 -8.85 -7.52
C PHE A 97 -0.28 -9.17 -6.16
N ILE A 98 1.00 -8.82 -5.98
CA ILE A 98 1.80 -9.13 -4.80
C ILE A 98 2.33 -7.83 -4.21
N ASP A 99 2.22 -7.66 -2.89
CA ASP A 99 2.80 -6.52 -2.18
C ASP A 99 3.04 -6.88 -0.71
N ARG A 100 3.41 -5.89 0.11
CA ARG A 100 3.65 -6.00 1.53
C ARG A 100 2.53 -5.38 2.34
N GLY A 101 2.16 -6.05 3.41
CA GLY A 101 1.17 -5.56 4.38
C GLY A 101 1.55 -5.95 5.78
N PHE A 102 0.60 -5.81 6.69
CA PHE A 102 0.77 -6.16 8.09
C PHE A 102 -0.39 -7.04 8.56
N ILE A 103 -0.06 -8.06 9.36
CA ILE A 103 -1.02 -8.80 10.16
C ILE A 103 -0.63 -8.60 11.62
N ASN A 104 -1.56 -8.12 12.44
CA ASN A 104 -1.35 -7.81 13.86
C ASN A 104 -0.07 -6.97 14.08
N GLY A 105 0.16 -5.96 13.22
CA GLY A 105 1.32 -5.07 13.28
C GLY A 105 2.65 -5.65 12.77
N LYS A 106 2.69 -6.92 12.34
CA LYS A 106 3.90 -7.56 11.81
C LYS A 106 3.86 -7.69 10.29
N THR A 107 4.99 -7.41 9.65
CA THR A 107 5.11 -7.40 8.20
C THR A 107 4.82 -8.77 7.59
N MET A 108 4.12 -8.80 6.46
CA MET A 108 3.95 -9.99 5.62
C MET A 108 4.05 -9.60 4.14
N GLN A 109 4.33 -10.58 3.29
CA GLN A 109 4.09 -10.48 1.85
C GLN A 109 2.78 -11.20 1.55
N TYR A 110 1.95 -10.59 0.72
CA TYR A 110 0.68 -11.17 0.33
C TYR A 110 0.50 -11.22 -1.18
N MET A 111 -0.39 -12.09 -1.60
CA MET A 111 -0.95 -12.14 -2.95
C MET A 111 -2.47 -11.97 -2.88
N VAL A 112 -3.04 -11.15 -3.75
CA VAL A 112 -4.50 -11.08 -3.92
C VAL A 112 -4.98 -12.36 -4.60
N ASP A 113 -5.89 -13.08 -3.97
CA ASP A 113 -6.45 -14.34 -4.48
C ASP A 113 -7.99 -14.30 -4.43
N THR A 114 -8.59 -13.92 -5.56
CA THR A 114 -10.06 -13.89 -5.71
C THR A 114 -10.70 -15.28 -5.70
N GLY A 115 -9.91 -16.36 -5.83
CA GLY A 115 -10.37 -17.74 -5.75
C GLY A 115 -10.47 -18.27 -4.32
N ALA A 116 -9.77 -17.64 -3.37
CA ALA A 116 -9.81 -18.03 -1.96
C ALA A 116 -11.02 -17.40 -1.24
N SER A 117 -11.72 -18.18 -0.40
CA SER A 117 -12.84 -17.66 0.39
C SER A 117 -12.38 -16.84 1.59
N THR A 118 -11.30 -17.26 2.25
CA THR A 118 -10.73 -16.62 3.44
C THR A 118 -9.26 -16.30 3.25
N ILE A 119 -8.68 -15.47 4.11
CA ILE A 119 -7.23 -15.33 4.22
C ILE A 119 -6.62 -16.71 4.50
N SER A 120 -5.53 -17.03 3.82
CA SER A 120 -4.79 -18.29 4.01
C SER A 120 -3.30 -18.03 4.14
N MET A 121 -2.63 -18.73 5.05
CA MET A 121 -1.18 -18.66 5.22
C MET A 121 -0.59 -20.00 5.64
N GLY A 122 0.70 -20.18 5.39
CA GLY A 122 1.42 -21.36 5.83
C GLY A 122 1.80 -21.27 7.32
N ARG A 123 2.12 -22.43 7.90
CA ARG A 123 2.60 -22.54 9.28
C ARG A 123 3.78 -21.61 9.59
N ALA A 124 4.76 -21.56 8.69
CA ALA A 124 5.96 -20.74 8.86
C ALA A 124 5.63 -19.24 8.99
N ASP A 125 4.64 -18.75 8.25
CA ASP A 125 4.19 -17.36 8.38
C ASP A 125 3.44 -17.14 9.70
N ALA A 126 2.57 -18.06 10.10
CA ALA A 126 1.87 -17.95 11.37
C ALA A 126 2.84 -17.90 12.57
N GLU A 127 3.89 -18.72 12.55
CA GLU A 127 4.97 -18.71 13.55
C GLU A 127 5.76 -17.39 13.52
N ARG A 128 6.18 -16.92 12.33
CA ARG A 128 6.89 -15.65 12.14
C ARG A 128 6.06 -14.45 12.60
N LEU A 129 4.75 -14.50 12.36
CA LEU A 129 3.79 -13.51 12.84
C LEU A 129 3.43 -13.70 14.32
N GLY A 130 3.92 -14.75 14.99
CA GLY A 130 3.64 -15.06 16.38
C GLY A 130 2.15 -15.23 16.67
N LEU A 131 1.40 -15.77 15.70
CA LEU A 131 -0.01 -16.09 15.88
C LEU A 131 -0.13 -17.35 16.75
N PRO A 132 -0.96 -17.35 17.81
CA PRO A 132 -1.21 -18.54 18.63
C PRO A 132 -2.13 -19.54 17.91
N TYR A 133 -1.83 -19.90 16.66
CA TYR A 133 -2.77 -20.57 15.76
C TYR A 133 -3.18 -21.98 16.23
N GLN A 134 -2.33 -22.65 17.01
CA GLN A 134 -2.63 -23.95 17.60
C GLN A 134 -3.77 -23.89 18.63
N GLN A 135 -4.07 -22.72 19.18
CA GLN A 135 -5.22 -22.46 20.05
C GLN A 135 -6.50 -22.15 19.26
N GLY A 136 -6.39 -22.00 17.93
CA GLY A 136 -7.51 -21.82 17.03
C GLY A 136 -8.32 -23.10 16.79
N THR A 137 -9.39 -23.00 16.02
CA THR A 137 -10.26 -24.15 15.70
C THR A 137 -9.59 -25.08 14.69
N PRO A 138 -9.35 -26.36 15.01
CA PRO A 138 -8.85 -27.32 14.03
C PRO A 138 -9.82 -27.47 12.85
N VAL A 139 -9.30 -27.51 11.64
CA VAL A 139 -10.08 -27.72 10.41
C VAL A 139 -9.38 -28.71 9.50
N MET A 140 -10.15 -29.49 8.75
CA MET A 140 -9.59 -30.32 7.69
C MET A 140 -9.57 -29.53 6.38
N MET A 141 -8.40 -29.44 5.76
CA MET A 141 -8.17 -28.75 4.50
C MET A 141 -7.88 -29.75 3.40
N ARG A 142 -8.37 -29.47 2.20
CA ARG A 142 -7.96 -30.23 1.01
C ARG A 142 -6.80 -29.52 0.35
N THR A 143 -5.66 -30.20 0.29
CA THR A 143 -4.41 -29.71 -0.28
C THR A 143 -4.05 -30.52 -1.52
N ALA A 144 -2.98 -30.14 -2.22
CA ALA A 144 -2.45 -30.92 -3.34
C ALA A 144 -2.01 -32.33 -2.91
N ASN A 145 -1.56 -32.48 -1.66
CA ASN A 145 -1.08 -33.74 -1.09
C ASN A 145 -2.20 -34.55 -0.39
N GLY A 146 -3.46 -34.16 -0.57
CA GLY A 146 -4.62 -34.79 0.08
C GLY A 146 -5.18 -33.97 1.23
N THR A 147 -5.90 -34.62 2.14
CA THR A 147 -6.52 -33.93 3.28
C THR A 147 -5.50 -33.75 4.40
N ALA A 148 -5.33 -32.52 4.88
CA ALA A 148 -4.41 -32.22 5.95
C ALA A 148 -5.07 -31.32 7.01
N GLN A 149 -4.60 -31.41 8.25
CA GLN A 149 -5.10 -30.55 9.33
C GLN A 149 -4.52 -29.14 9.21
N GLY A 150 -5.40 -28.15 9.31
CA GLY A 150 -5.07 -26.74 9.50
C GLY A 150 -5.78 -26.17 10.73
N TRP A 151 -5.63 -24.86 10.93
CA TRP A 151 -6.26 -24.14 12.02
C TRP A 151 -6.95 -22.89 11.52
N ARG A 152 -8.21 -22.70 11.88
CA ARG A 152 -8.92 -21.43 11.70
C ARG A 152 -8.59 -20.52 12.88
N VAL A 153 -8.16 -19.31 12.57
CA VAL A 153 -7.81 -18.28 13.55
C VAL A 153 -8.52 -16.98 13.22
N LYS A 154 -8.61 -16.09 14.20
CA LYS A 154 -9.06 -14.72 13.99
C LYS A 154 -7.85 -13.80 14.06
N LEU A 155 -7.68 -12.97 13.05
CA LEU A 155 -6.67 -11.93 13.00
C LEU A 155 -7.24 -10.66 13.65
N ASP A 156 -6.44 -10.01 14.49
CA ASP A 156 -6.84 -8.77 15.15
C ASP A 156 -6.93 -7.65 14.12
N SER A 157 -5.88 -7.50 13.31
CA SER A 157 -5.87 -6.56 12.19
C SER A 157 -5.09 -7.06 10.98
N VAL A 158 -5.55 -6.62 9.80
CA VAL A 158 -4.86 -6.76 8.53
C VAL A 158 -4.78 -5.38 7.90
N ARG A 159 -3.57 -4.90 7.63
CA ARG A 159 -3.32 -3.55 7.10
C ARG A 159 -2.55 -3.59 5.79
N LEU A 160 -3.10 -2.94 4.77
CA LEU A 160 -2.48 -2.73 3.46
C LEU A 160 -2.40 -1.22 3.18
N GLY A 161 -1.19 -0.68 3.01
CA GLY A 161 -1.00 0.77 3.00
C GLY A 161 -1.59 1.42 4.26
N ASP A 162 -2.49 2.37 4.05
CA ASP A 162 -3.21 3.10 5.11
C ASP A 162 -4.53 2.43 5.54
N ILE A 163 -4.91 1.33 4.88
CA ILE A 163 -6.19 0.68 5.08
C ILE A 163 -6.05 -0.49 6.05
N GLU A 164 -6.69 -0.38 7.20
CA GLU A 164 -6.74 -1.44 8.20
C GLU A 164 -8.15 -2.03 8.31
N VAL A 165 -8.22 -3.36 8.38
CA VAL A 165 -9.44 -4.15 8.56
C VAL A 165 -9.24 -5.06 9.77
N TYR A 166 -10.24 -5.14 10.63
CA TYR A 166 -10.14 -5.86 11.91
C TYR A 166 -10.97 -7.14 11.93
N GLY A 167 -10.57 -8.08 12.78
CA GLY A 167 -11.37 -9.24 13.14
C GLY A 167 -11.64 -10.22 12.00
N LEU A 168 -10.73 -10.33 11.03
CA LEU A 168 -10.88 -11.22 9.89
C LEU A 168 -10.51 -12.66 10.25
N GLU A 169 -11.24 -13.61 9.68
CA GLU A 169 -10.85 -15.02 9.75
C GLU A 169 -9.70 -15.33 8.80
N ALA A 170 -8.80 -16.19 9.26
CA ALA A 170 -7.74 -16.77 8.45
C ALA A 170 -7.61 -18.26 8.72
N VAL A 171 -7.06 -18.98 7.75
CA VAL A 171 -6.71 -20.39 7.88
C VAL A 171 -5.19 -20.54 7.81
N VAL A 172 -4.63 -21.26 8.78
CA VAL A 172 -3.23 -21.65 8.80
C VAL A 172 -3.13 -23.09 8.31
N GLY A 173 -2.56 -23.26 7.13
CA GLY A 173 -2.29 -24.56 6.53
C GLY A 173 -1.01 -25.20 7.08
N PRO A 174 -0.86 -26.53 6.94
CA PRO A 174 0.34 -27.24 7.39
C PRO A 174 1.54 -27.02 6.46
N GLU A 175 1.29 -26.68 5.19
CA GLU A 175 2.33 -26.47 4.18
C GLU A 175 2.86 -25.04 4.21
N SER A 176 4.14 -24.88 3.89
CA SER A 176 4.73 -23.56 3.67
C SER A 176 4.17 -22.95 2.39
N MET A 177 3.89 -21.65 2.43
CA MET A 177 3.38 -20.89 1.30
C MET A 177 4.34 -19.74 1.00
N PRO A 178 4.53 -19.36 -0.27
CA PRO A 178 5.41 -18.25 -0.62
C PRO A 178 4.83 -16.88 -0.21
N TYR A 179 3.50 -16.79 -0.09
CA TYR A 179 2.77 -15.58 0.25
C TYR A 179 1.56 -15.92 1.12
N VAL A 180 1.13 -14.95 1.93
CA VAL A 180 -0.22 -14.95 2.51
C VAL A 180 -1.22 -14.66 1.39
N LEU A 181 -2.28 -15.46 1.27
CA LEU A 181 -3.33 -15.24 0.28
C LEU A 181 -4.43 -14.38 0.89
N LEU A 182 -4.78 -13.27 0.24
CA LEU A 182 -5.92 -12.45 0.60
C LEU A 182 -7.15 -12.93 -0.16
N GLY A 183 -8.00 -13.67 0.56
CA GLY A 183 -9.26 -14.16 0.03
C GLY A 183 -10.42 -13.17 0.11
N ASN A 184 -11.57 -13.63 -0.36
CA ASN A 184 -12.76 -12.82 -0.54
C ASN A 184 -13.33 -12.23 0.77
N ASN A 185 -13.06 -12.83 1.94
CA ASN A 185 -13.46 -12.20 3.21
C ASN A 185 -12.77 -10.85 3.48
N PHE A 186 -11.52 -10.70 3.04
CA PHE A 186 -10.81 -9.43 3.04
C PHE A 186 -11.25 -8.56 1.84
N LEU A 187 -11.27 -9.14 0.64
CA LEU A 187 -11.54 -8.38 -0.59
C LEU A 187 -12.96 -7.81 -0.66
N ALA A 188 -13.93 -8.44 0.00
CA ALA A 188 -15.30 -7.93 0.11
C ALA A 188 -15.42 -6.60 0.88
N GLN A 189 -14.35 -6.15 1.53
CA GLN A 189 -14.31 -4.80 2.14
C GLN A 189 -14.01 -3.71 1.10
N PHE A 190 -13.77 -4.08 -0.16
CA PHE A 190 -13.30 -3.17 -1.21
C PHE A 190 -14.11 -3.29 -2.50
N GLN A 191 -14.37 -2.14 -3.12
CA GLN A 191 -14.63 -2.06 -4.54
C GLN A 191 -13.34 -2.32 -5.31
N MET A 192 -13.29 -3.42 -6.04
CA MET A 192 -12.17 -3.79 -6.88
C MET A 192 -12.38 -3.30 -8.32
N THR A 193 -11.39 -2.60 -8.88
CA THR A 193 -11.33 -2.23 -10.30
C THR A 193 -10.02 -2.71 -10.90
N ARG A 194 -10.07 -3.45 -12.01
CA ARG A 194 -8.87 -3.88 -12.75
C ARG A 194 -8.80 -3.22 -14.12
N LYS A 195 -7.64 -2.65 -14.46
CA LYS A 195 -7.34 -2.08 -15.77
C LYS A 195 -5.98 -2.59 -16.23
N GLY A 196 -5.98 -3.57 -17.13
CA GLY A 196 -4.75 -4.23 -17.59
C GLY A 196 -3.99 -4.92 -16.46
N ASN A 197 -2.75 -4.47 -16.20
CA ASN A 197 -1.89 -4.95 -15.13
C ASN A 197 -2.05 -4.17 -13.82
N GLN A 198 -2.95 -3.20 -13.76
CA GLN A 198 -3.23 -2.44 -12.54
C GLN A 198 -4.53 -2.92 -11.88
N MET A 199 -4.50 -3.07 -10.57
CA MET A 199 -5.66 -3.29 -9.71
C MET A 199 -5.78 -2.13 -8.74
N VAL A 200 -7.00 -1.63 -8.56
CA VAL A 200 -7.36 -0.60 -7.60
C VAL A 200 -8.35 -1.22 -6.62
N LEU A 201 -8.03 -1.14 -5.33
CA LEU A 201 -8.90 -1.55 -4.22
C LEU A 201 -9.32 -0.30 -3.47
N GLU A 202 -10.60 0.04 -3.54
CA GLU A 202 -11.18 1.17 -2.83
C GLU A 202 -12.09 0.64 -1.73
N LYS A 203 -11.75 0.88 -0.46
CA LYS A 203 -12.55 0.39 0.66
C LYS A 203 -13.92 1.07 0.68
N HIS A 204 -14.93 0.29 1.06
CA HIS A 204 -16.31 0.79 1.23
C HIS A 204 -16.43 1.80 2.38
#